data_AF-A0A2N2CJB3-F1
#
_entry.id   AF-A0A2N2CJB3-F1
#
_cell.length_a   1.000
_cell.length_b   1.000
_cell.length_c   1.000
_cell.angle_alpha   90.00
_cell.angle_beta   90.00
_cell.angle_gamma   90.00
#
_symmetry.space_group_name_H-M   'P 1'
#
loop_
_entity.id
_entity.type
_entity.pdbx_description
1 polymer ?
#
loop_
_entity_poly.entity_id
_entity_poly.type
_entity_poly.pdbx_seq_one_letter_code
_entity_poly.pdbx_strand_id
1 'polypeptide(L)'
;MKGVLLEKKGNHGIFITNDSEFVKGKHRDKGIGEEFEIESHAISYRKYVAVAVVVLMLIIGFGPLGAYADPYGFLELDINPSVELAYNRSMKIIKITPLNIDGKVLLDSIDVSLKGNTLDKAVDILLENARNLSYDMSNVVIVYTKLDVSDETKIEKIMDEINSSND
;
A
#
# COMPACT_ATOMS: atom_id res chain seq x y z
N MET A 1 32.29 -32.47 14.34
CA MET A 1 32.05 -33.93 14.35
C MET A 1 33.24 -34.61 13.67
N LYS A 2 33.74 -35.77 14.14
CA LYS A 2 34.89 -36.44 13.52
C LYS A 2 34.45 -37.54 12.53
N GLY A 3 35.22 -37.71 11.46
CA GLY A 3 35.02 -38.80 10.50
C GLY A 3 36.24 -39.04 9.61
N VAL A 4 36.26 -40.22 8.98
CA VAL A 4 37.34 -40.69 8.10
C VAL A 4 36.95 -40.49 6.63
N LEU A 5 37.84 -39.88 5.83
CA LEU A 5 37.57 -39.63 4.41
C LEU A 5 37.58 -40.93 3.61
N LEU A 6 36.45 -41.29 2.98
CA LEU A 6 36.34 -42.47 2.13
C LEU A 6 36.51 -42.17 0.64
N GLU A 7 35.92 -41.08 0.16
CA GLU A 7 35.88 -40.75 -1.27
C GLU A 7 35.97 -39.25 -1.50
N LYS A 8 36.67 -38.82 -2.56
CA LYS A 8 36.74 -37.42 -3.01
C LYS A 8 35.94 -37.21 -4.29
N LYS A 9 35.03 -36.22 -4.28
CA LYS A 9 34.28 -35.75 -5.47
C LYS A 9 34.34 -34.22 -5.57
N GLY A 10 35.21 -33.71 -6.43
CA GLY A 10 35.41 -32.27 -6.60
C GLY A 10 35.88 -31.61 -5.29
N ASN A 11 35.19 -30.56 -4.84
CA ASN A 11 35.51 -29.87 -3.59
C ASN A 11 34.89 -30.52 -2.32
N HIS A 12 34.24 -31.68 -2.46
CA HIS A 12 33.57 -32.38 -1.36
C HIS A 12 34.06 -33.81 -1.25
N GLY A 13 34.03 -34.36 -0.03
CA GLY A 13 34.34 -35.75 0.25
C GLY A 13 33.23 -36.41 1.05
N ILE A 14 33.25 -37.74 1.05
CA ILE A 14 32.35 -38.57 1.87
C ILE A 14 33.09 -39.03 3.13
N PHE A 15 32.52 -38.59 4.25
CA PHE A 15 32.65 -38.93 5.67
C PHE A 15 32.21 -40.33 6.04
N ILE A 16 32.97 -41.14 6.78
CA ILE A 16 32.35 -42.09 7.72
C ILE A 16 32.61 -41.64 9.15
N THR A 17 31.56 -41.43 9.92
CA THR A 17 31.66 -41.02 11.34
C THR A 17 31.79 -42.25 12.24
N ASN A 18 32.17 -42.04 13.51
CA ASN A 18 32.22 -43.11 14.51
C ASN A 18 30.86 -43.75 14.78
N ASP A 19 29.78 -43.03 14.47
CA ASP A 19 28.40 -43.51 14.57
C ASP A 19 27.95 -44.28 13.31
N SER A 20 28.91 -44.66 12.45
CA SER A 20 28.69 -45.37 11.18
C SER A 20 27.81 -44.61 10.17
N GLU A 21 27.74 -43.29 10.28
CA GLU A 21 27.00 -42.45 9.33
C GLU A 21 27.90 -41.96 8.20
N PHE A 22 27.33 -41.91 6.99
CA PHE A 22 27.99 -41.30 5.84
C PHE A 22 27.63 -39.81 5.73
N VAL A 23 28.61 -38.92 5.90
CA VAL A 23 28.37 -37.46 5.93
C VAL A 23 29.13 -36.75 4.82
N LYS A 24 28.50 -35.81 4.11
CA LYS A 24 29.16 -34.99 3.09
C LYS A 24 29.82 -33.76 3.72
N GLY A 25 31.10 -33.52 3.42
CA GLY A 25 31.83 -32.35 3.90
C GLY A 25 32.92 -31.89 2.94
N LYS A 26 33.59 -30.77 3.25
CA LYS A 26 34.78 -30.33 2.51
C LYS A 26 35.99 -31.16 2.94
N HIS A 27 36.79 -31.64 2.00
CA HIS A 27 37.96 -32.48 2.28
C HIS A 27 39.29 -31.71 2.40
N ARG A 28 39.33 -30.42 2.01
CA ARG A 28 40.57 -29.61 1.93
C ARG A 28 41.70 -30.45 1.28
N ASP A 29 42.95 -30.25 1.67
CA ASP A 29 44.11 -30.99 1.10
C ASP A 29 44.33 -32.38 1.75
N LYS A 30 43.31 -32.99 2.36
CA LYS A 30 43.46 -34.23 3.18
C LYS A 30 43.44 -35.51 2.36
N GLY A 31 44.17 -36.52 2.78
CA GLY A 31 44.23 -37.84 2.13
C GLY A 31 42.99 -38.70 2.40
N ILE A 32 42.66 -39.63 1.49
CA ILE A 32 41.67 -40.69 1.76
C ILE A 32 42.22 -41.56 2.91
N GLY A 33 41.37 -41.91 3.87
CA GLY A 33 41.73 -42.68 5.06
C GLY A 33 42.18 -41.83 6.26
N GLU A 34 42.32 -40.51 6.11
CA GLU A 34 42.62 -39.61 7.23
C GLU A 34 41.35 -39.29 8.04
N GLU A 35 41.46 -39.36 9.37
CA GLU A 35 40.43 -38.89 10.30
C GLU A 35 40.55 -37.38 10.50
N PHE A 36 39.42 -36.68 10.49
CA PHE A 36 39.40 -35.27 10.84
C PHE A 36 38.04 -34.78 11.31
N GLU A 37 38.03 -33.56 11.84
CA GLU A 37 36.83 -32.88 12.24
C GLU A 37 36.14 -32.20 11.05
N ILE A 38 34.98 -32.73 10.68
CA ILE A 38 34.09 -32.17 9.68
C ILE A 38 33.48 -30.89 10.26
N GLU A 39 33.88 -29.75 9.72
CA GLU A 39 33.25 -28.46 10.00
C GLU A 39 31.83 -28.45 9.41
N SER A 40 30.81 -28.62 10.26
CA SER A 40 29.42 -28.41 9.86
C SER A 40 29.21 -26.93 9.58
N HIS A 41 29.12 -26.55 8.31
CA HIS A 41 28.76 -25.18 7.96
C HIS A 41 27.27 -25.00 8.18
N ALA A 42 26.90 -24.16 9.14
CA ALA A 42 25.53 -23.68 9.27
C ALA A 42 25.12 -23.04 7.94
N ILE A 43 23.97 -23.44 7.39
CA ILE A 43 23.43 -22.83 6.18
C ILE A 43 23.18 -21.36 6.49
N SER A 44 23.86 -20.46 5.78
CA SER A 44 23.69 -19.03 5.97
C SER A 44 22.32 -18.60 5.45
N TYR A 45 21.38 -18.36 6.37
CA TYR A 45 20.03 -17.94 6.05
C TYR A 45 19.93 -16.44 5.69
N ARG A 46 21.05 -15.70 5.75
CA ARG A 46 21.11 -14.25 5.52
C ARG A 46 20.46 -13.83 4.19
N LYS A 47 20.63 -14.63 3.14
CA LYS A 47 20.02 -14.34 1.82
C LYS A 47 18.49 -14.45 1.88
N TYR A 48 17.96 -15.44 2.59
CA TYR A 48 16.51 -15.61 2.74
C TYR A 48 15.90 -14.52 3.62
N VAL A 49 16.60 -14.08 4.66
CA VAL A 49 16.16 -12.95 5.50
C VAL A 49 16.13 -11.66 4.69
N ALA A 50 17.15 -11.38 3.87
CA ALA A 50 17.15 -10.21 3.01
C ALA A 50 15.95 -10.22 2.03
N VAL A 51 15.65 -11.37 1.42
CA VAL A 51 14.48 -11.52 0.54
C VAL A 51 13.17 -11.32 1.33
N ALA A 52 13.05 -11.91 2.52
CA ALA A 52 11.86 -11.77 3.34
C ALA A 52 11.59 -10.31 3.74
N VAL A 53 12.63 -9.54 4.07
CA VAL A 53 12.51 -8.11 4.37
C VAL A 53 12.03 -7.31 3.16
N VAL A 54 12.57 -7.57 1.97
CA VAL A 54 12.13 -6.88 0.74
C VAL A 54 10.67 -7.21 0.43
N VAL A 55 10.27 -8.48 0.53
CA VAL A 55 8.87 -8.89 0.32
C VAL A 55 7.95 -8.22 1.34
N LEU A 56 8.34 -8.16 2.61
CA LEU A 56 7.57 -7.50 3.65
C LEU A 56 7.43 -5.99 3.37
N MET A 57 8.49 -5.32 2.93
CA MET A 57 8.43 -3.91 2.52
C MET A 57 7.49 -3.69 1.34
N LEU A 58 7.46 -4.60 0.37
CA LEU A 58 6.53 -4.52 -0.76
C LEU A 58 5.07 -4.71 -0.30
N ILE A 59 4.80 -5.66 0.60
CA ILE A 59 3.46 -5.88 1.15
C ILE A 59 2.99 -4.67 1.96
N ILE A 60 3.84 -4.11 2.82
CA ILE A 60 3.48 -2.93 3.62
C ILE A 60 3.33 -1.68 2.74
N GLY A 61 4.23 -1.50 1.77
CA GLY A 61 4.24 -0.33 0.89
C GLY A 61 3.10 -0.31 -0.13
N PHE A 62 2.74 -1.46 -0.70
CA PHE A 62 1.76 -1.56 -1.79
C PHE A 62 0.45 -2.24 -1.38
N GLY A 63 0.44 -3.08 -0.34
CA GLY A 63 -0.75 -3.81 0.12
C GLY A 63 -1.96 -2.93 0.49
N PRO A 64 -1.77 -1.75 1.13
CA PRO A 64 -2.89 -0.87 1.44
C PRO A 64 -3.57 -0.27 0.20
N LEU A 65 -2.88 -0.16 -0.94
CA LEU A 65 -3.40 0.54 -2.12
C LEU A 65 -4.68 -0.11 -2.67
N GLY A 66 -4.83 -1.44 -2.54
CA GLY A 66 -6.03 -2.16 -2.98
C GLY A 66 -7.22 -1.98 -2.05
N ALA A 67 -7.01 -1.97 -0.73
CA ALA A 67 -8.08 -1.88 0.26
C ALA A 67 -8.76 -0.50 0.33
N TYR A 68 -8.10 0.54 -0.20
CA TYR A 68 -8.61 1.91 -0.23
C TYR A 68 -9.06 2.37 -1.62
N ALA A 69 -9.11 1.46 -2.60
CA ALA A 69 -9.55 1.77 -3.96
C ALA A 69 -11.08 1.71 -4.13
N ASP A 70 -11.77 0.99 -3.25
CA ASP A 70 -13.23 0.87 -3.32
C ASP A 70 -13.94 2.12 -2.79
N PRO A 71 -15.01 2.58 -3.47
CA PRO A 71 -15.83 3.65 -2.98
C PRO A 71 -16.51 3.22 -1.67
N TYR A 72 -16.41 4.08 -0.67
CA TYR A 72 -17.18 4.00 0.57
C TYR A 72 -18.47 4.83 0.45
N GLY A 73 -18.45 5.88 -0.36
CA GLY A 73 -19.60 6.73 -0.59
C GLY A 73 -19.37 7.72 -1.72
N PHE A 74 -20.40 8.49 -2.00
CA PHE A 74 -20.39 9.55 -3.01
C PHE A 74 -20.86 10.86 -2.38
N LEU A 75 -20.26 11.97 -2.78
CA LEU A 75 -20.68 13.32 -2.44
C LEU A 75 -20.95 14.06 -3.74
N GLU A 76 -22.17 14.57 -3.91
CA GLU A 76 -22.57 15.46 -4.97
C GLU A 76 -22.57 16.89 -4.44
N LEU A 77 -21.81 17.76 -5.10
CA LEU A 77 -21.75 19.19 -4.83
C LEU A 77 -22.42 19.90 -6.00
N ASP A 78 -23.53 20.56 -5.73
CA ASP A 78 -24.30 21.31 -6.71
C ASP A 78 -24.38 22.78 -6.33
N ILE A 79 -23.63 23.60 -7.08
CA ILE A 79 -23.63 25.07 -7.04
C ILE A 79 -24.26 25.59 -8.35
N ASN A 80 -24.46 24.70 -9.35
CA ASN A 80 -24.51 25.02 -10.77
C ASN A 80 -23.27 25.84 -11.21
N PRO A 81 -22.06 25.27 -11.05
CA PRO A 81 -21.63 23.94 -11.53
C PRO A 81 -21.90 22.75 -10.59
N SER A 82 -22.03 21.54 -11.15
CA SER A 82 -22.34 20.30 -10.39
C SER A 82 -21.30 19.19 -10.61
N VAL A 83 -20.79 18.59 -9.52
CA VAL A 83 -19.72 17.59 -9.53
C VAL A 83 -19.96 16.47 -8.51
N GLU A 84 -19.57 15.24 -8.87
CA GLU A 84 -19.60 14.07 -8.00
C GLU A 84 -18.18 13.68 -7.56
N LEU A 85 -18.03 13.40 -6.27
CA LEU A 85 -16.83 12.94 -5.60
C LEU A 85 -17.06 11.55 -5.01
N ALA A 86 -16.38 10.54 -5.53
CA ALA A 86 -16.32 9.23 -4.87
C ALA A 86 -15.17 9.23 -3.87
N TYR A 87 -15.45 8.83 -2.63
CA TYR A 87 -14.47 8.79 -1.54
C TYR A 87 -14.39 7.40 -0.90
N ASN A 88 -13.22 7.06 -0.37
CA ASN A 88 -12.99 5.77 0.32
C ASN A 88 -13.20 5.88 1.84
N ARG A 89 -13.00 4.77 2.57
CA ARG A 89 -13.14 4.70 4.05
C ARG A 89 -12.21 5.65 4.82
N SER A 90 -11.11 6.08 4.19
CA SER A 90 -10.20 7.09 4.74
C SER A 90 -10.65 8.53 4.45
N MET A 91 -11.85 8.73 3.90
CA MET A 91 -12.38 10.02 3.44
C MET A 91 -11.52 10.68 2.37
N LYS A 92 -10.80 9.88 1.57
CA LYS A 92 -9.99 10.38 0.47
C LYS A 92 -10.70 10.19 -0.85
N ILE A 93 -10.59 11.20 -1.71
CA ILE A 93 -11.15 11.16 -3.06
C ILE A 93 -10.44 10.12 -3.91
N ILE A 94 -11.22 9.20 -4.50
CA ILE A 94 -10.72 8.17 -5.41
C ILE A 94 -11.14 8.43 -6.86
N LYS A 95 -12.24 9.17 -7.06
CA LYS A 95 -12.75 9.56 -8.38
C LYS A 95 -13.50 10.88 -8.28
N ILE A 96 -13.41 11.69 -9.34
CA ILE A 96 -14.19 12.92 -9.53
C ILE A 96 -14.91 12.78 -10.87
N THR A 97 -16.15 13.20 -10.98
CA THR A 97 -16.94 13.16 -12.21
C THR A 97 -17.76 14.45 -12.35
N PRO A 98 -17.60 15.21 -13.45
CA PRO A 98 -18.48 16.35 -13.71
C PRO A 98 -19.89 15.84 -14.05
N LEU A 99 -20.92 16.46 -13.47
CA LEU A 99 -22.32 16.10 -13.72
C LEU A 99 -22.97 16.99 -14.79
N ASN A 100 -22.39 18.16 -15.06
CA ASN A 100 -22.81 19.07 -16.14
C ASN A 100 -21.61 19.77 -16.80
N ILE A 101 -21.89 20.59 -17.82
CA ILE A 101 -20.87 21.32 -18.60
C ILE A 101 -20.11 22.30 -17.71
N ASP A 102 -20.80 23.05 -16.85
CA ASP A 102 -20.16 23.99 -15.93
C ASP A 102 -19.29 23.27 -14.90
N GLY A 103 -19.71 22.09 -14.43
CA GLY A 103 -18.90 21.20 -13.58
C GLY A 103 -17.62 20.77 -14.26
N LYS A 104 -17.65 20.52 -15.57
CA LYS A 104 -16.42 20.25 -16.33
C LYS A 104 -15.51 21.48 -16.38
N VAL A 105 -16.07 22.67 -16.64
CA VAL A 105 -15.31 23.93 -16.66
C VAL A 105 -14.66 24.21 -15.31
N LEU A 106 -15.39 23.98 -14.21
CA LEU A 106 -14.86 24.10 -12.86
C LEU A 106 -13.70 23.13 -12.60
N LEU A 107 -13.84 21.86 -12.99
CA LEU A 107 -12.76 20.88 -12.80
C LEU A 107 -11.54 21.18 -13.67
N ASP A 108 -11.76 21.67 -14.89
CA ASP A 108 -10.68 22.04 -15.81
C ASP A 108 -9.93 23.32 -15.34
N SER A 109 -10.52 24.13 -14.45
CA SER A 109 -9.85 25.30 -13.86
C SER A 109 -8.94 24.97 -12.67
N ILE A 110 -8.94 23.73 -12.19
CA ILE A 110 -8.19 23.31 -10.99
C ILE A 110 -6.86 22.69 -11.42
N ASP A 111 -5.77 23.39 -11.14
CA ASP A 111 -4.40 22.94 -11.48
C ASP A 111 -3.84 21.84 -10.54
N VAL A 112 -4.54 21.55 -9.44
CA VAL A 112 -4.11 20.58 -8.42
C VAL A 112 -4.92 19.29 -8.49
N SER A 113 -4.27 18.14 -8.26
CA SER A 113 -4.98 16.85 -8.21
C SER A 113 -5.92 16.80 -7.00
N LEU A 114 -7.23 16.74 -7.24
CA LEU A 114 -8.23 16.48 -6.20
C LEU A 114 -8.18 15.03 -5.70
N LYS A 115 -7.78 14.08 -6.56
CA LYS A 115 -7.66 12.66 -6.19
C LYS A 115 -6.59 12.48 -5.12
N GLY A 116 -6.92 11.75 -4.06
CA GLY A 116 -6.04 11.48 -2.92
C GLY A 116 -6.10 12.53 -1.80
N ASN A 117 -6.69 13.72 -2.04
CA ASN A 117 -6.99 14.67 -0.98
C ASN A 117 -8.15 14.15 -0.12
N THR A 118 -8.26 14.71 1.09
CA THR A 118 -9.40 14.50 1.96
C THR A 118 -10.64 15.21 1.40
N LEU A 119 -11.83 14.71 1.76
CA LEU A 119 -13.12 15.15 1.24
C LEU A 119 -13.40 16.63 1.54
N ASP A 120 -13.15 17.07 2.77
CA ASP A 120 -13.21 18.46 3.25
C ASP A 120 -12.38 19.39 2.36
N LYS A 121 -11.09 19.08 2.22
CA LYS A 121 -10.17 19.89 1.41
C LYS A 121 -10.57 19.93 -0.07
N ALA A 122 -11.09 18.83 -0.60
CA ALA A 122 -11.55 18.80 -1.99
C ALA A 122 -12.76 19.71 -2.20
N VAL A 123 -13.71 19.72 -1.26
CA VAL A 123 -14.88 20.61 -1.28
C VAL A 123 -14.43 22.06 -1.15
N ASP A 124 -13.51 22.39 -0.25
CA ASP A 124 -12.99 23.76 -0.10
C ASP A 124 -12.36 24.28 -1.40
N ILE A 125 -11.53 23.45 -2.06
CA ILE A 125 -10.91 23.80 -3.34
C ILE A 125 -11.99 24.03 -4.41
N LEU A 126 -13.04 23.20 -4.46
CA LEU A 126 -14.13 23.35 -5.42
C LEU A 126 -14.91 24.65 -5.18
N LEU A 127 -15.25 24.96 -3.93
CA LEU A 127 -15.96 26.20 -3.56
C LEU A 127 -15.12 27.44 -3.84
N GLU A 128 -13.82 27.41 -3.54
CA GLU A 128 -12.90 28.51 -3.83
C GLU A 128 -12.77 28.75 -5.35
N ASN A 129 -12.61 27.69 -6.14
CA ASN A 129 -12.54 27.82 -7.59
C ASN A 129 -13.87 28.28 -8.19
N ALA A 130 -15.00 27.81 -7.66
CA ALA A 130 -16.31 28.29 -8.09
C ALA A 130 -16.48 29.80 -7.84
N ARG A 131 -16.05 30.29 -6.67
CA ARG A 131 -16.00 31.73 -6.36
C ARG A 131 -15.10 32.50 -7.31
N ASN A 132 -13.90 31.98 -7.61
CA ASN A 132 -12.96 32.64 -8.52
C ASN A 132 -13.51 32.74 -9.96
N LEU A 133 -14.31 31.77 -10.37
CA LEU A 133 -15.04 31.78 -11.65
C LEU A 133 -16.34 32.61 -11.61
N SER A 134 -16.64 33.27 -10.49
CA SER A 134 -17.82 34.11 -10.28
C SER A 134 -19.16 33.36 -10.41
N TYR A 135 -19.18 32.08 -10.05
CA TYR A 135 -20.44 31.35 -9.91
C TYR A 135 -21.24 31.85 -8.70
N ASP A 136 -22.56 31.68 -8.77
CA ASP A 136 -23.47 32.10 -7.72
C ASP A 136 -23.42 31.13 -6.53
N MET A 137 -22.83 31.58 -5.43
CA MET A 137 -22.70 30.79 -4.21
C MET A 137 -23.91 30.88 -3.27
N SER A 138 -25.00 31.54 -3.70
CA SER A 138 -26.19 31.70 -2.85
C SER A 138 -26.95 30.39 -2.61
N ASN A 139 -26.79 29.40 -3.50
CA ASN A 139 -27.44 28.10 -3.42
C ASN A 139 -26.41 26.98 -3.61
N VAL A 140 -25.71 26.63 -2.55
CA VAL A 140 -24.83 25.46 -2.51
C VAL A 140 -25.58 24.30 -1.89
N VAL A 141 -25.70 23.20 -2.64
CA VAL A 141 -26.33 21.96 -2.17
C VAL A 141 -25.28 20.86 -2.11
N ILE A 142 -25.19 20.19 -0.97
CA ILE A 142 -24.30 19.05 -0.75
C ILE A 142 -25.15 17.84 -0.40
N VAL A 143 -25.09 16.81 -1.25
CA VAL A 143 -25.77 15.53 -1.02
C VAL A 143 -24.71 14.45 -0.88
N TYR A 144 -24.82 13.59 0.13
CA TYR A 144 -23.88 12.49 0.30
C TYR A 144 -24.58 11.16 0.53
N THR A 145 -23.92 10.10 0.08
CA THR A 145 -24.36 8.72 0.25
C THR A 145 -23.22 7.90 0.88
N LYS A 146 -23.60 6.83 1.58
CA LYS A 146 -22.68 5.83 2.11
C LYS A 146 -23.11 4.45 1.63
N LEU A 147 -22.15 3.62 1.26
CA LEU A 147 -22.37 2.24 0.84
C LEU A 147 -22.39 1.26 2.03
N ASP A 148 -21.83 1.66 3.17
CA ASP A 148 -21.76 0.86 4.39
C ASP A 148 -22.46 1.60 5.54
N VAL A 149 -23.35 0.90 6.25
CA VAL A 149 -24.25 1.51 7.25
C VAL A 149 -23.58 1.61 8.63
N SER A 150 -22.49 0.87 8.87
CA SER A 150 -21.92 0.69 10.22
C SER A 150 -21.06 1.84 10.77
N ASP A 151 -20.63 2.80 9.93
CA ASP A 151 -19.71 3.88 10.32
C ASP A 151 -20.37 5.28 10.12
N GLU A 152 -21.39 5.58 10.93
CA GLU A 152 -22.17 6.83 10.89
C GLU A 152 -21.35 8.08 11.25
N THR A 153 -20.43 7.96 12.21
CA THR A 153 -19.91 9.14 12.92
C THR A 153 -18.87 9.99 12.16
N LYS A 154 -18.29 9.49 11.07
CA LYS A 154 -17.12 10.16 10.45
C LYS A 154 -17.49 11.09 9.30
N ILE A 155 -18.48 10.73 8.48
CA ILE A 155 -18.94 11.61 7.39
C ILE A 155 -19.75 12.77 7.95
N GLU A 156 -20.59 12.51 8.96
CA GLU A 156 -21.41 13.52 9.62
C GLU A 156 -20.53 14.63 10.22
N LYS A 157 -19.45 14.28 10.93
CA LYS A 157 -18.49 15.27 11.44
C LYS A 157 -17.85 16.12 10.34
N ILE A 158 -17.47 15.51 9.22
CA ILE A 158 -16.88 16.25 8.10
C ILE A 158 -17.91 17.20 7.48
N MET A 159 -19.17 16.76 7.37
CA MET A 159 -20.25 17.60 6.85
C MET A 159 -20.55 18.77 7.80
N ASP A 160 -20.53 18.54 9.11
CA ASP A 160 -20.67 19.61 10.11
C ASP A 160 -19.53 20.63 9.99
N GLU A 161 -18.29 20.16 9.83
CA GLU A 161 -17.12 21.03 9.61
C GLU A 161 -17.25 21.86 8.32
N ILE A 162 -17.63 21.24 7.20
CA ILE A 162 -17.85 21.91 5.92
C ILE A 162 -18.96 22.97 6.03
N ASN A 163 -20.09 22.64 6.65
CA ASN A 163 -21.21 23.57 6.81
C ASN A 163 -20.82 24.75 7.72
N SER A 164 -20.15 24.48 8.85
CA SER A 164 -19.72 25.53 9.79
C SER A 164 -18.63 26.47 9.24
N SER A 165 -17.87 26.02 8.24
CA SER A 165 -16.78 26.80 7.64
C SER A 165 -17.26 27.70 6.48
N ASN A 166 -18.49 27.48 5.99
CA ASN A 166 -19.05 28.17 4.83
C ASN A 166 -20.29 29.03 5.15
N ASP A 167 -20.76 29.04 6.42
CA ASP A 167 -21.66 30.06 6.99
C ASP A 167 -20.89 31.35 7.35
#